data_AF-A0A5K0VQ48-F1
#
_entry.id   AF-A0A5K0VQ48-F1
#
_cell.length_a   1.000
_cell.length_b   1.000
_cell.length_c   1.000
_cell.angle_alpha   90.00
_cell.angle_beta   90.00
_cell.angle_gamma   90.00
#
_symmetry.space_group_name_H-M   'P 1'
#
loop_
_entity.id
_entity.type
_entity.pdbx_description
1 polymer ?
#
loop_
_entity_poly.entity_id
_entity_poly.type
_entity_poly.pdbx_seq_one_letter_code
_entity_poly.pdbx_strand_id
1 'polypeptide(L)'
;IIAYLMTTSGSAAMEVLYLAYKGDRVVSWSTACDSYGEFCGKAKVSLLFHFMSLLCFIVLSGASAYRVFSKFEAPKEVADENM
;
A
#
# COMPACT_ATOMS: atom_id res chain seq x y z
N ILE A 1 -4.51 4.47 -9.70
CA ILE A 1 -4.23 5.74 -8.96
C ILE A 1 -4.31 5.53 -7.45
N ILE A 2 -5.44 5.07 -6.89
CA ILE A 2 -5.61 4.86 -5.43
C ILE A 2 -4.53 3.96 -4.81
N ALA A 3 -4.29 2.78 -5.37
CA ALA A 3 -3.22 1.88 -4.89
C ALA A 3 -1.83 2.56 -4.88
N TYR A 4 -1.50 3.32 -5.92
CA TYR A 4 -0.25 4.08 -5.98
C TYR A 4 -0.17 5.11 -4.85
N LEU A 5 -1.23 5.88 -4.63
CA LEU A 5 -1.26 6.88 -3.56
C LEU A 5 -1.11 6.24 -2.18
N MET A 6 -1.83 5.14 -1.92
CA MET A 6 -1.75 4.45 -0.62
C MET A 6 -0.38 3.83 -0.38
N THR A 7 0.24 3.22 -1.40
CA THR A 7 1.55 2.57 -1.27
C THR A 7 2.67 3.60 -1.08
N THR A 8 2.71 4.66 -1.89
CA THR A 8 3.75 5.69 -1.78
C THR A 8 3.62 6.48 -0.48
N SER A 9 2.39 6.86 -0.08
CA SER A 9 2.17 7.58 1.18
C SER A 9 2.50 6.71 2.39
N GLY A 10 2.10 5.43 2.36
CA GLY A 10 2.39 4.47 3.43
C GLY A 10 3.88 4.21 3.57
N SER A 11 4.59 4.04 2.46
CA SER A 11 6.06 3.90 2.43
C SER A 11 6.75 5.12 3.03
N ALA A 12 6.41 6.32 2.57
CA ALA A 12 7.00 7.56 3.07
C ALA A 12 6.73 7.74 4.58
N ALA A 13 5.50 7.49 5.03
CA ALA A 13 5.13 7.58 6.44
C ALA A 13 5.85 6.54 7.30
N MET A 14 6.01 5.31 6.80
CA MET A 14 6.76 4.25 7.49
C MET A 14 8.23 4.63 7.66
N GLU A 15 8.87 5.16 6.62
CA GLU A 15 10.28 5.58 6.67
C GLU A 15 10.48 6.71 7.69
N VAL A 16 9.65 7.75 7.63
CA VAL A 16 9.71 8.86 8.58
C VAL A 16 9.48 8.38 10.01
N LEU A 17 8.51 7.48 10.22
CA LEU A 17 8.24 6.92 11.54
C LEU A 17 9.41 6.05 12.02
N TYR A 18 10.03 5.26 11.13
CA TYR A 18 11.21 4.47 11.44
C TYR A 18 12.38 5.34 11.91
N LEU A 19 12.70 6.41 11.16
CA LEU A 19 13.71 7.39 11.54
C LEU A 19 13.35 8.10 12.84
N ALA A 20 12.07 8.40 13.09
CA ALA A 20 11.62 8.99 14.35
C ALA A 20 11.86 8.06 15.56
N TYR A 21 11.80 6.74 15.37
CA TYR A 21 12.04 5.74 16.42
C TYR A 21 13.51 5.32 16.57
N LYS A 22 14.27 5.27 15.48
CA LYS A 22 15.64 4.72 15.48
C LYS A 22 16.73 5.77 15.30
N GLY A 23 16.38 6.94 14.77
CA GLY A 23 17.34 7.94 14.33
C GLY A 23 18.16 7.47 13.12
N ASP A 24 18.96 8.39 12.59
CA ASP A 24 20.04 8.08 11.64
C ASP A 24 21.14 9.13 11.79
N ARG A 25 22.30 8.70 12.29
CA ARG A 25 23.44 9.60 12.55
C ARG A 25 24.12 10.07 11.27
N VAL A 26 24.02 9.32 10.17
CA VAL A 26 24.66 9.66 8.89
C VAL A 26 24.03 10.90 8.29
N VAL A 27 22.70 11.03 8.39
CA VAL A 27 21.95 12.20 7.91
C VAL A 27 21.54 13.16 9.04
N SER A 28 22.18 13.05 10.20
CA SER A 28 21.94 13.90 11.39
C SER A 28 20.48 13.89 11.90
N TRP A 29 19.74 12.81 11.69
CA TRP A 29 18.40 12.62 12.21
C TRP A 29 18.43 12.07 13.63
N SER A 30 17.83 12.78 14.57
CA SER A 30 17.74 12.37 15.98
C SER A 30 16.44 11.62 16.27
N THR A 31 16.45 10.74 17.26
CA THR A 31 15.26 10.01 17.72
C THR A 31 14.22 10.98 18.28
N ALA A 32 13.15 11.24 17.53
CA ALA A 32 12.08 12.14 17.95
C ALA A 32 11.10 11.47 18.92
N CYS A 33 10.89 10.16 18.79
CA CYS A 33 9.88 9.44 19.59
C CYS A 33 10.25 9.30 21.08
N ASP A 34 11.52 9.53 21.46
CA ASP A 34 11.93 9.61 22.87
C ASP A 34 11.30 10.82 23.56
N SER A 35 11.17 11.95 22.84
CA SER A 35 10.53 13.17 23.35
C SER A 35 9.02 13.22 23.05
N TYR A 36 8.57 12.60 21.96
CA TYR A 36 7.19 12.69 21.45
C TYR A 36 6.49 11.32 21.37
N GLY A 37 6.65 10.49 22.40
CA GLY A 37 6.16 9.11 22.41
C GLY A 37 4.66 8.93 22.14
N GLU A 38 3.82 9.82 22.68
CA GLU A 38 2.36 9.76 22.46
C GLU A 38 1.97 10.02 21.01
N PHE A 39 2.63 10.99 20.37
CA PHE A 39 2.44 11.28 18.94
C PHE A 39 2.89 10.08 18.09
N CYS A 40 4.06 9.53 18.36
CA CYS A 40 4.57 8.36 17.64
C CYS A 40 3.66 7.13 17.83
N GLY A 41 3.10 6.95 19.04
CA GLY A 41 2.10 5.93 19.31
C GLY A 41 0.87 6.05 18.40
N LYS A 42 0.29 7.25 18.30
CA LYS A 42 -0.86 7.53 17.41
C LYS A 42 -0.49 7.37 15.94
N ALA A 43 0.67 7.87 15.52
CA ALA A 43 1.17 7.75 14.14
C ALA A 43 1.34 6.28 13.73
N LYS A 44 1.91 5.45 14.60
CA LYS A 44 2.05 4.00 14.40
C LYS A 44 0.69 3.31 14.23
N VAL A 45 -0.29 3.65 15.06
CA VAL A 45 -1.65 3.10 14.96
C VAL A 45 -2.31 3.54 13.63
N SER A 46 -2.20 4.81 13.27
CA SER A 46 -2.69 5.34 11.99
C SER A 46 -2.08 4.59 10.80
N LEU A 47 -0.75 4.38 10.82
CA LEU A 47 -0.03 3.65 9.78
C LEU A 47 -0.48 2.19 9.67
N LEU A 48 -0.75 1.52 10.80
CA LEU A 48 -1.31 0.17 10.80
C LEU A 48 -2.69 0.14 10.11
N PHE A 49 -3.59 1.07 10.45
CA PHE A 49 -4.88 1.18 9.78
C PHE A 49 -4.76 1.49 8.29
N HIS A 50 -3.78 2.28 7.89
CA HIS A 50 -3.47 2.57 6.49
C HIS A 50 -3.10 1.29 5.72
N PHE A 51 -2.23 0.45 6.27
CA PHE A 51 -1.89 -0.84 5.66
C PHE A 51 -3.08 -1.82 5.63
N MET A 52 -3.88 -1.86 6.69
CA MET A 52 -5.12 -2.66 6.71
C MET A 52 -6.10 -2.21 5.62
N SER A 53 -6.26 -0.90 5.44
CA SER A 53 -7.08 -0.33 4.37
C SER A 53 -6.55 -0.73 2.99
N LEU A 54 -5.22 -0.70 2.79
CA LEU A 54 -4.59 -1.12 1.53
C LEU A 54 -4.86 -2.61 1.24
N LEU A 55 -4.76 -3.48 2.25
CA LEU A 55 -5.07 -4.90 2.10
C LEU A 55 -6.54 -5.12 1.72
N CYS A 56 -7.47 -4.45 2.40
CA CYS A 56 -8.89 -4.49 2.05
C CYS A 56 -9.12 -4.02 0.60
N PHE A 57 -8.47 -2.94 0.18
CA PHE A 57 -8.55 -2.43 -1.18
C PHE A 57 -8.08 -3.47 -2.20
N ILE A 58 -6.95 -4.15 -1.95
CA ILE A 58 -6.41 -5.20 -2.83
C ILE A 58 -7.40 -6.36 -2.95
N VAL A 59 -7.95 -6.84 -1.83
CA VAL A 59 -8.93 -7.94 -1.83
C VAL A 59 -10.18 -7.57 -2.60
N LEU A 60 -10.75 -6.38 -2.37
CA LEU A 60 -11.95 -5.91 -3.05
C LEU A 60 -11.71 -5.70 -4.55
N SER A 61 -10.58 -5.07 -4.91
CA SER A 61 -10.19 -4.88 -6.30
C SER A 61 -9.99 -6.22 -7.01
N GLY A 62 -9.32 -7.18 -6.36
CA GLY A 62 -9.09 -8.51 -6.90
C GLY A 62 -10.38 -9.30 -7.06
N ALA A 63 -11.27 -9.29 -6.07
CA ALA A 63 -12.57 -9.95 -6.14
C ALA A 63 -13.45 -9.35 -7.24
N SER A 64 -13.41 -8.01 -7.42
CA SER A 64 -14.11 -7.33 -8.50
C SER A 64 -13.59 -7.75 -9.87
N ALA A 65 -12.27 -7.70 -10.07
CA ALA A 65 -11.64 -8.13 -11.30
C ALA A 65 -11.95 -9.61 -11.60
N TYR A 66 -11.81 -10.49 -10.62
CA TYR A 66 -12.12 -11.91 -10.76
C TYR A 66 -13.56 -12.13 -11.22
N ARG A 67 -14.54 -11.48 -10.60
CA ARG A 67 -15.95 -11.60 -11.01
C ARG A 67 -16.17 -11.11 -12.44
N VAL A 68 -15.57 -9.98 -12.83
CA VAL A 68 -15.66 -9.44 -14.19
C VAL A 68 -15.04 -10.44 -15.18
N PHE A 69 -13.78 -10.82 -15.00
CA PHE A 69 -13.08 -11.70 -15.94
C PHE A 69 -13.64 -13.13 -15.98
N SER A 70 -14.23 -13.62 -14.89
CA SER A 70 -14.91 -14.93 -14.87
C SER A 70 -16.18 -14.97 -15.74
N LYS A 71 -16.79 -13.82 -16.05
CA LYS A 71 -18.00 -13.72 -16.88
C LYS A 71 -17.70 -13.63 -18.38
N PHE A 72 -16.48 -13.28 -18.76
CA PHE A 72 -16.09 -13.11 -20.16
C PHE A 72 -15.20 -14.27 -20.57
N GLU A 73 -15.63 -15.08 -21.54
CA GLU A 73 -14.77 -16.06 -22.19
C GLU A 73 -13.67 -15.34 -22.99
N ALA A 74 -12.52 -16.00 -23.15
CA ALA A 74 -11.48 -15.51 -24.05
C ALA A 74 -12.06 -15.38 -25.47
N PRO A 75 -11.64 -14.38 -26.26
CA PRO A 75 -12.05 -14.27 -27.65
C PRO A 75 -11.78 -15.59 -28.37
N LYS A 76 -12.78 -16.11 -29.10
CA LYS A 76 -12.54 -17.26 -29.97
C LYS A 76 -11.58 -16.81 -31.06
N GLU A 77 -10.45 -17.50 -31.17
CA GLU A 77 -9.54 -17.36 -32.30
C GLU A 77 -10.40 -17.46 -33.57
N VAL A 78 -10.48 -16.39 -34.37
CA VAL A 78 -11.01 -16.50 -35.73
C VAL A 78 -9.98 -17.32 -36.47
N ALA A 79 -10.16 -18.64 -36.52
CA ALA A 79 -9.46 -19.46 -37.47
C ALA A 79 -9.75 -18.85 -38.84
N ASP A 80 -8.69 -18.37 -39.49
CA ASP A 80 -8.68 -17.95 -40.89
C ASP A 80 -9.05 -19.17 -41.74
N GLU A 81 -10.34 -19.47 -41.81
CA GLU A 81 -10.91 -20.48 -42.69
C GLU A 81 -11.07 -19.85 -44.07
N ASN A 82 -9.95 -19.64 -44.76
CA ASN A 82 -9.84 -19.54 -46.22
C ASN A 82 -8.40 -19.91 -46.64
N MET A 83 -8.02 -21.17 -46.43
CA MET A 83 -7.09 -21.89 -47.30
C MET A 83 -7.88 -22.86 -48.16
#